data_AF-A0A6C2YSJ8-F1
#
_entry.id   AF-A0A6C2YSJ8-F1
#
_cell.length_a   1.000
_cell.length_b   1.000
_cell.length_c   1.000
_cell.angle_alpha   90.00
_cell.angle_beta   90.00
_cell.angle_gamma   90.00
#
_symmetry.space_group_name_H-M   'P 1'
#
loop_
_entity.id
_entity.type
_entity.pdbx_description
1 polymer ?
#
loop_
_entity_poly.entity_id
_entity_poly.type
_entity_poly.pdbx_seq_one_letter_code
_entity_poly.pdbx_strand_id
1 'polypeptide(L)'
;MNQVPDELLDYDEDLGVYTFNGEPFTGLAFQSGPGGWIRSDEEYRDGLPWGVSRTWHSSTQLASESRTVGGVWHGPRREWHPTGQLALEEELEFGIALRRRRWDESGAIVEDFLLLETDPNYETLLMFRKHNPRYRWTEP
;
A
#
# COMPACT_ATOMS: atom_id res chain seq x y z
N MET A 1 -6.23 -5.17 18.30
CA MET A 1 -5.57 -4.17 17.42
C MET A 1 -6.17 -2.83 17.78
N ASN A 2 -5.34 -1.84 18.13
CA ASN A 2 -5.81 -0.49 18.45
C ASN A 2 -6.23 0.21 17.15
N GLN A 3 -7.39 0.86 17.13
CA GLN A 3 -7.83 1.68 15.99
C GLN A 3 -7.86 3.15 16.42
N VAL A 4 -7.26 4.04 15.65
CA VAL A 4 -7.10 5.45 15.98
C VAL A 4 -7.44 6.28 14.74
N PRO A 5 -8.21 7.39 14.85
CA PRO A 5 -8.35 8.33 13.75
C PRO A 5 -6.98 8.83 13.25
N ASP A 6 -6.77 8.85 11.94
CA ASP A 6 -5.50 9.27 11.32
C ASP A 6 -5.06 10.67 11.76
N GLU A 7 -6.03 11.58 11.95
CA GLU A 7 -5.82 12.94 12.46
C GLU A 7 -5.22 13.04 13.87
N LEU A 8 -5.21 11.95 14.65
CA LEU A 8 -4.58 11.90 15.97
C LEU A 8 -3.15 11.37 15.93
N LEU A 9 -2.63 11.00 14.77
CA LEU A 9 -1.25 10.61 14.60
C LEU A 9 -0.39 11.84 14.30
N ASP A 10 0.74 11.94 14.99
CA ASP A 10 1.75 12.95 14.73
C ASP A 10 2.90 12.32 13.94
N TYR A 11 3.33 12.96 12.85
CA TYR A 11 4.54 12.54 12.13
C TYR A 11 5.77 13.15 12.82
N ASP A 12 6.62 12.29 13.37
CA ASP A 12 7.91 12.67 13.92
C ASP A 12 8.93 12.76 12.77
N GLU A 13 9.32 13.98 12.39
CA GLU A 13 10.26 14.22 11.29
C GLU A 13 11.69 13.75 11.60
N ASP A 14 12.08 13.72 12.88
CA ASP A 14 13.43 13.31 13.31
C ASP A 14 13.59 11.78 13.21
N LEU A 15 12.54 11.03 13.54
CA LEU A 15 12.51 9.57 13.50
C LEU A 15 11.95 9.02 12.19
N GLY A 16 11.21 9.82 11.42
CA GLY A 16 10.56 9.40 10.18
C GLY A 16 9.40 8.42 10.40
N VAL A 17 8.67 8.55 11.51
CA VAL A 17 7.61 7.63 11.91
C VAL A 17 6.37 8.36 12.41
N TYR A 18 5.22 7.70 12.32
CA TYR A 18 3.99 8.16 12.94
C TYR A 18 3.93 7.74 14.41
N THR A 19 3.53 8.67 15.27
CA THR A 19 3.41 8.48 16.71
C THR A 19 1.98 8.73 17.17
N PHE A 20 1.60 8.12 18.29
CA PHE A 20 0.36 8.40 18.99
C PHE A 20 0.69 8.64 20.47
N ASN A 21 0.41 9.87 20.95
CA ASN A 21 0.84 10.33 22.28
C ASN A 21 2.37 10.27 22.48
N GLY A 22 3.15 10.59 21.44
CA GLY A 22 4.61 10.63 21.50
C GLY A 22 5.32 9.29 21.39
N GLU A 23 4.60 8.18 21.20
CA GLU A 23 5.18 6.84 21.03
C GLU A 23 4.91 6.30 19.61
N PRO A 24 5.85 5.58 18.97
CA PRO A 24 5.64 5.00 17.64
C PRO A 24 4.36 4.15 17.57
N PHE A 25 3.49 4.48 16.62
CA PHE A 25 2.16 3.91 16.54
C PHE A 25 2.18 2.47 16.01
N THR A 26 1.47 1.57 16.68
CA THR A 26 1.20 0.21 16.20
C THR A 26 -0.30 -0.07 16.30
N GLY A 27 -0.96 -0.24 15.17
CA GLY A 27 -2.42 -0.35 15.09
C GLY A 27 -2.95 -0.02 13.71
N LEU A 28 -4.26 0.23 13.64
CA LEU A 28 -4.95 0.67 12.42
C LEU A 28 -5.27 2.16 12.56
N ALA A 29 -4.75 2.97 11.64
CA ALA A 29 -5.18 4.34 11.48
C ALA A 29 -6.37 4.39 10.51
N PHE A 30 -7.36 5.25 10.72
CA PHE A 30 -8.48 5.38 9.79
C PHE A 30 -8.97 6.82 9.65
N GLN A 31 -9.48 7.15 8.47
CA GLN A 31 -10.16 8.42 8.22
C GLN A 31 -11.66 8.18 8.02
N SER A 32 -12.48 8.98 8.69
CA SER A 32 -13.94 8.94 8.50
C SER A 32 -14.40 9.92 7.41
N GLY A 33 -15.40 9.53 6.64
CA GLY A 33 -16.13 10.38 5.70
C GLY A 33 -17.44 10.93 6.25
N PRO A 34 -18.15 11.77 5.47
CA PRO A 34 -19.47 12.28 5.81
C PRO A 34 -20.44 11.14 6.12
N GLY A 35 -21.11 11.20 7.26
CA GLY A 35 -21.99 10.13 7.73
C GLY A 35 -21.28 8.99 8.46
N GLY A 36 -19.98 9.13 8.76
CA GLY A 36 -19.26 8.23 9.67
C GLY A 36 -18.77 6.92 9.08
N TRP A 37 -18.81 6.76 7.75
CA TRP A 37 -18.22 5.60 7.08
C TRP A 37 -16.70 5.81 6.89
N ILE A 38 -15.93 4.72 6.78
CA ILE A 38 -14.46 4.79 6.66
C ILE A 38 -14.06 5.10 5.22
N ARG A 39 -13.35 6.22 5.00
CA ARG A 39 -12.79 6.64 3.71
C ARG A 39 -11.46 5.99 3.40
N SER A 40 -10.67 5.74 4.43
CA SER A 40 -9.40 5.03 4.33
C SER A 40 -9.05 4.37 5.65
N ASP A 41 -8.30 3.28 5.56
CA ASP A 41 -7.61 2.70 6.70
C ASP A 41 -6.23 2.20 6.29
N GLU A 42 -5.31 2.23 7.24
CA GLU A 42 -3.93 1.82 7.03
C GLU A 42 -3.38 1.21 8.31
N GLU A 43 -2.78 0.04 8.18
CA GLU A 43 -2.10 -0.63 9.27
C GLU A 43 -0.68 -0.06 9.48
N TYR A 44 -0.28 0.09 10.74
CA TYR A 44 1.02 0.60 11.16
C TYR A 44 1.69 -0.37 12.14
N ARG A 45 3.01 -0.46 12.07
CA ARG A 45 3.85 -1.16 13.04
C ARG A 45 5.11 -0.35 13.32
N ASP A 46 5.39 -0.11 14.59
CA ASP A 46 6.52 0.69 15.05
C ASP A 46 6.58 2.07 14.36
N GLY A 47 5.40 2.66 14.13
CA GLY A 47 5.20 3.95 13.50
C GLY A 47 5.38 3.99 11.98
N LEU A 48 5.63 2.85 11.33
CA LEU A 48 5.73 2.74 9.87
C LEU A 48 4.50 2.04 9.29
N PRO A 49 4.02 2.43 8.08
CA PRO A 49 3.03 1.67 7.35
C PRO A 49 3.42 0.20 7.20
N TRP A 50 2.50 -0.68 7.56
CA TRP A 50 2.72 -2.11 7.65
C TRP A 50 1.44 -2.89 7.45
N GLY A 51 1.38 -3.79 6.48
CA GLY A 51 0.23 -4.65 6.26
C GLY A 51 -0.68 -4.07 5.17
N VAL A 52 -1.99 -4.07 5.40
CA VAL A 52 -2.97 -3.64 4.40
C VAL A 52 -3.31 -2.16 4.57
N SER A 53 -3.40 -1.45 3.45
CA SER A 53 -3.97 -0.10 3.35
C SER A 53 -5.08 -0.10 2.30
N ARG A 54 -6.18 0.58 2.61
CA ARG A 54 -7.37 0.65 1.75
C ARG A 54 -7.94 2.06 1.70
N THR A 55 -8.52 2.40 0.56
CA THR A 55 -9.32 3.63 0.40
C THR A 55 -10.62 3.31 -0.33
N TRP A 56 -11.64 4.16 -0.15
CA TRP A 56 -12.99 3.92 -0.66
C TRP A 56 -13.57 5.15 -1.36
N HIS A 57 -14.18 4.95 -2.53
CA HIS A 57 -14.94 5.97 -3.27
C HIS A 57 -16.24 6.32 -2.53
N SER A 58 -16.85 5.32 -1.89
CA SER A 58 -18.07 5.44 -1.09
C SER A 58 -18.12 4.32 -0.05
N SER A 59 -19.12 4.35 0.85
CA SER A 59 -19.27 3.38 1.94
C SER A 59 -19.34 1.91 1.49
N THR A 60 -19.59 1.64 0.21
CA THR A 60 -19.70 0.28 -0.34
C THR A 60 -18.71 0.00 -1.46
N GLN A 61 -17.88 0.98 -1.85
CA GLN A 61 -17.05 0.87 -3.05
C GLN A 61 -15.57 1.14 -2.75
N LEU A 62 -14.79 0.07 -2.81
CA LEU A 62 -13.34 0.12 -2.67
C LEU A 62 -12.72 0.89 -3.85
N ALA A 63 -11.83 1.82 -3.55
CA ALA A 63 -11.07 2.61 -4.51
C ALA A 63 -9.65 2.08 -4.69
N SER A 64 -9.00 1.68 -3.59
CA SER A 64 -7.68 1.05 -3.64
C SER A 64 -7.45 0.08 -2.48
N GLU A 65 -6.58 -0.89 -2.70
CA GLU A 65 -6.05 -1.80 -1.70
C GLU A 65 -4.57 -2.03 -2.03
N SER A 66 -3.70 -1.91 -1.04
CA SER A 66 -2.27 -2.13 -1.21
C SER A 66 -1.67 -2.76 0.03
N ARG A 67 -0.46 -3.32 -0.14
CA ARG A 67 0.34 -3.80 0.98
C ARG A 67 1.63 -3.03 1.15
N THR A 68 1.94 -2.70 2.39
CA THR A 68 3.16 -2.02 2.80
C THR A 68 3.93 -2.85 3.81
N VAL A 69 5.25 -2.72 3.80
CA VAL A 69 6.16 -3.39 4.71
C VAL A 69 7.26 -2.39 5.05
N GLY A 70 7.22 -1.84 6.26
CA GLY A 70 8.20 -0.85 6.71
C GLY A 70 8.15 0.44 5.88
N GLY A 71 6.94 0.92 5.56
CA GLY A 71 6.74 2.14 4.78
C GLY A 71 6.88 1.98 3.26
N VAL A 72 7.19 0.79 2.76
CA VAL A 72 7.41 0.54 1.32
C VAL A 72 6.36 -0.41 0.78
N TRP A 73 5.82 -0.13 -0.42
CA TRP A 73 4.91 -1.06 -1.10
C TRP A 73 5.58 -2.42 -1.34
N HIS A 74 4.95 -3.47 -0.84
CA HIS A 74 5.48 -4.82 -0.91
C HIS A 74 4.31 -5.82 -0.90
N GLY A 75 4.11 -6.48 -2.04
CA GLY A 75 2.99 -7.37 -2.32
C GLY A 75 2.00 -6.79 -3.33
N PRO A 76 0.75 -7.29 -3.35
CA PRO A 76 -0.26 -6.86 -4.30
C PRO A 76 -0.74 -5.44 -4.04
N ARG A 77 -1.04 -4.73 -5.12
CA ARG A 77 -1.76 -3.44 -5.14
C ARG A 77 -2.82 -3.47 -6.22
N ARG A 78 -4.00 -2.96 -5.90
CA ARG A 78 -5.13 -2.83 -6.83
C ARG A 78 -5.81 -1.49 -6.64
N GLU A 79 -6.31 -0.94 -7.75
CA GLU A 79 -7.14 0.25 -7.76
C GLU A 79 -8.36 0.00 -8.66
N TRP A 80 -9.47 0.62 -8.32
CA TRP A 80 -10.74 0.47 -9.04
C TRP A 80 -11.30 1.84 -9.43
N HIS A 81 -11.90 1.88 -10.62
CA HIS A 81 -12.70 3.02 -11.08
C HIS A 81 -13.94 3.19 -10.20
N PRO A 82 -14.58 4.38 -10.19
CA PRO A 82 -15.88 4.59 -9.54
C PRO A 82 -17.02 3.73 -10.10
N THR A 83 -16.79 2.99 -11.18
CA THR A 83 -17.73 1.95 -11.69
C THR A 83 -17.57 0.60 -10.98
N GLY A 84 -16.48 0.40 -10.23
CA GLY A 84 -16.09 -0.87 -9.61
C GLY A 84 -15.23 -1.75 -10.52
N GLN A 85 -14.97 -1.31 -11.75
CA GLN A 85 -14.04 -1.98 -12.65
C GLN A 85 -12.59 -1.77 -12.19
N LEU A 86 -11.76 -2.81 -12.35
CA LEU A 86 -10.34 -2.75 -12.04
C LEU A 86 -9.66 -1.71 -12.94
N ALA A 87 -8.93 -0.78 -12.35
CA ALA A 87 -8.17 0.26 -13.04
C ALA A 87 -6.67 -0.06 -13.05
N LEU A 88 -6.17 -0.70 -11.99
CA LEU A 88 -4.77 -1.05 -11.79
C LEU A 88 -4.66 -2.39 -11.06
N GLU A 89 -3.71 -3.23 -11.48
CA GLU A 89 -3.23 -4.38 -10.73
C GLU A 89 -1.71 -4.42 -10.82
N GLU A 90 -1.06 -4.43 -9.67
CA GLU A 90 0.39 -4.52 -9.55
C GLU A 90 0.79 -5.57 -8.53
N GLU A 91 1.94 -6.18 -8.77
CA GLU A 91 2.71 -6.87 -7.75
C GLU A 91 4.02 -6.11 -7.56
N LEU A 92 4.27 -5.65 -6.34
CA LEU A 92 5.46 -4.89 -6.00
C LEU A 92 6.35 -5.65 -5.04
N GLU A 93 7.65 -5.46 -5.14
CA GLU A 93 8.63 -5.91 -4.17
C GLU A 93 9.61 -4.78 -3.89
N PHE A 94 9.71 -4.34 -2.64
CA PHE A 94 10.54 -3.19 -2.24
C PHE A 94 10.24 -1.92 -3.05
N GLY A 95 8.96 -1.70 -3.39
CA GLY A 95 8.51 -0.59 -4.21
C GLY A 95 8.76 -0.74 -5.71
N ILE A 96 9.39 -1.83 -6.14
CA ILE A 96 9.66 -2.13 -7.55
C ILE A 96 8.50 -2.96 -8.09
N ALA A 97 7.82 -2.48 -9.13
CA ALA A 97 6.79 -3.24 -9.81
C ALA A 97 7.42 -4.44 -10.53
N LEU A 98 6.97 -5.65 -10.21
CA LEU A 98 7.33 -6.88 -10.91
C LEU A 98 6.44 -7.08 -12.13
N ARG A 99 5.15 -6.81 -11.94
CA ARG A 99 4.12 -6.80 -12.98
C ARG A 99 3.16 -5.66 -12.72
N ARG A 100 2.66 -5.04 -13.78
CA ARG A 100 1.62 -4.01 -13.73
C ARG A 100 0.70 -4.16 -14.92
N ARG A 101 -0.61 -4.08 -14.68
CA ARG A 101 -1.61 -3.91 -15.72
C ARG A 101 -2.52 -2.74 -15.39
N ARG A 102 -2.87 -1.95 -16.40
CA ARG A 102 -3.87 -0.87 -16.29
C ARG A 102 -4.99 -1.05 -17.30
N TRP A 103 -6.18 -0.67 -16.87
CA TRP A 103 -7.38 -0.67 -17.69
C TRP A 103 -8.03 0.71 -17.68
N ASP A 104 -8.56 1.12 -18.83
CA ASP A 104 -9.45 2.28 -18.90
C ASP A 104 -10.86 1.96 -18.35
N GLU A 105 -11.75 2.95 -18.33
CA GLU A 105 -13.13 2.80 -17.84
C GLU A 105 -14.02 1.86 -18.69
N SER A 106 -13.56 1.45 -19.87
CA SER A 106 -14.25 0.44 -20.69
C SER A 106 -13.78 -0.98 -20.37
N GLY A 107 -12.65 -1.11 -19.66
CA GLY A 107 -11.97 -2.38 -19.42
C GLY A 107 -10.97 -2.78 -20.49
N ALA A 108 -10.62 -1.87 -21.40
CA ALA A 108 -9.54 -2.12 -22.33
C ALA A 108 -8.19 -1.97 -21.60
N ILE A 109 -7.28 -2.91 -21.84
CA ILE A 109 -5.92 -2.82 -21.31
C ILE A 109 -5.19 -1.67 -22.01
N VAL A 110 -4.70 -0.72 -21.23
CA VAL A 110 -3.91 0.43 -21.72
C VAL A 110 -2.43 0.33 -21.35
N GLU A 111 -2.07 -0.53 -20.40
CA GLU A 111 -0.70 -0.83 -20.00
C GLU A 111 -0.60 -2.29 -19.57
N ASP A 112 0.44 -2.99 -20.03
CA ASP A 112 0.85 -4.30 -19.53
C ASP A 112 2.38 -4.31 -19.46
N PHE A 113 2.90 -4.37 -18.24
CA PHE A 113 4.31 -4.26 -17.91
C PHE A 113 4.75 -5.47 -17.11
N LEU A 114 5.93 -5.98 -17.48
CA LEU A 114 6.65 -7.04 -16.78
C LEU A 114 8.10 -6.60 -16.61
N LEU A 115 8.61 -6.68 -15.38
CA LEU A 115 10.01 -6.41 -15.09
C LEU A 115 10.88 -7.53 -15.65
N LEU A 116 11.61 -7.23 -16.72
CA LEU A 116 12.57 -8.14 -17.35
C LEU A 116 13.97 -7.95 -16.78
N GLU A 117 14.83 -8.94 -16.95
CA GLU A 117 16.24 -8.88 -16.51
C GLU A 117 17.02 -7.72 -17.16
N THR A 118 16.58 -7.27 -18.33
CA THR A 118 17.16 -6.14 -19.05
C THR A 118 16.70 -4.78 -18.53
N ASP A 119 15.72 -4.74 -17.63
CA ASP A 119 15.24 -3.49 -17.04
C ASP A 119 16.24 -2.95 -16.02
N PRO A 120 16.56 -1.64 -16.02
CA PRO A 120 17.46 -1.04 -15.04
C PRO A 120 17.09 -1.30 -13.57
N ASN A 121 15.80 -1.51 -13.28
CA ASN A 121 15.33 -1.80 -11.92
C ASN A 121 15.54 -3.26 -11.49
N TYR A 122 15.85 -4.17 -12.42
CA TYR A 122 16.06 -5.59 -12.09
C TYR A 122 17.27 -5.79 -11.18
N GLU A 123 18.39 -5.11 -11.45
CA GLU A 123 19.58 -5.17 -10.60
C GLU A 123 19.31 -4.61 -9.20
N THR A 124 18.52 -3.53 -9.10
CA THR A 124 18.08 -2.97 -7.82
C THR A 124 17.22 -3.96 -7.04
N LEU A 125 16.31 -4.67 -7.71
CA LEU A 125 15.51 -5.73 -7.10
C LEU A 125 16.38 -6.86 -6.54
N LEU A 126 17.37 -7.33 -7.32
CA LEU A 126 18.30 -8.36 -6.86
C LEU A 126 19.13 -7.88 -5.66
N MET A 127 19.60 -6.63 -5.68
CA MET A 127 20.30 -6.03 -4.57
C MET A 127 19.43 -6.03 -3.30
N PHE A 128 18.18 -5.57 -3.39
CA PHE A 128 17.28 -5.57 -2.23
C PHE A 128 16.98 -6.99 -1.73
N ARG A 129 16.67 -7.94 -2.61
CA ARG A 129 16.45 -9.35 -2.24
C ARG A 129 17.63 -9.95 -1.47
N LYS A 130 18.86 -9.61 -1.85
CA LYS A 130 20.09 -10.08 -1.19
C LYS A 130 20.25 -9.51 0.22
N HIS A 131 19.91 -8.24 0.42
CA HIS A 131 20.15 -7.53 1.68
C HIS A 131 18.95 -7.56 2.65
N ASN A 132 17.76 -7.91 2.17
CA ASN A 132 16.50 -7.87 2.92
C ASN A 132 15.77 -9.22 2.99
N PRO A 133 16.43 -10.32 3.41
CA PRO A 133 15.84 -11.67 3.35
C PRO A 133 14.62 -11.85 4.25
N ARG A 134 14.46 -11.02 5.30
CA ARG A 134 13.32 -11.05 6.22
C ARG A 134 12.02 -10.51 5.62
N TYR A 135 12.12 -9.83 4.50
CA TYR A 135 10.99 -9.26 3.77
C TYR A 135 10.68 -10.06 2.51
N ARG A 136 11.24 -11.27 2.34
CA ARG A 136 10.75 -12.19 1.32
C ARG A 136 9.32 -12.58 1.65
N TRP A 137 8.42 -12.29 0.73
CA TRP A 137 7.07 -12.81 0.81
C TRP A 137 7.12 -14.34 0.67
N THR A 138 6.88 -15.03 1.78
CA THR A 138 6.45 -16.43 1.76
C THR A 138 4.94 -16.39 1.84
N GLU A 139 4.28 -16.77 0.76
CA GLU A 139 2.87 -17.17 0.76
C GLU A 139 2.65 -18.15 1.94
N PRO A 140 1.57 -18.02 2.74
CA PRO A 140 1.28 -18.96 3.82
C PRO A 140 1.04 -20.39 3.32
#